data_AF-A0A067EN52-F1
#
_entry.id   AF-A0A067EN52-F1
#
_cell.length_a   1.000
_cell.length_b   1.000
_cell.length_c   1.000
_cell.angle_alpha   90.00
_cell.angle_beta   90.00
_cell.angle_gamma   90.00
#
_symmetry.space_group_name_H-M   'P 1'
#
loop_
_entity.id
_entity.type
_entity.pdbx_description
1 polymer ?
#
loop_
_entity_poly.entity_id
_entity_poly.type
_entity_poly.pdbx_seq_one_letter_code
_entity_poly.pdbx_strand_id
1 'polypeptide(L)'
;ILISSLIPSASEPAYYYSRNNHRIPILLRSGDPIRAWVDYSSQEMLIKVSKSPLGVPKPRRPLISFPIDLSLVLDEYMYRGFSASTGLITASHNVHGWSISIGGGKAQDLNPTKVPTLEKKKKIS
;
A
#
# COMPACT_ATOMS: atom_id res chain seq x y z
N ILE A 1 13.91 20.99 3.22
CA ILE A 1 14.10 20.11 4.40
C ILE A 1 14.51 18.75 3.86
N LEU A 2 15.79 18.39 3.97
CA LEU A 2 16.29 17.06 3.59
C LEU A 2 16.08 16.16 4.81
N ILE A 3 15.13 15.23 4.71
CA ILE A 3 14.90 14.24 5.77
C ILE A 3 15.98 13.16 5.58
N SER A 4 16.95 13.12 6.49
CA SER A 4 17.92 12.03 6.59
C SER A 4 17.20 10.67 6.69
N SER A 5 17.78 9.64 6.06
CA SER A 5 17.21 8.31 5.80
C SER A 5 16.13 7.82 6.77
N LEU A 6 14.95 7.54 6.23
CA LEU A 6 13.84 6.87 6.92
C LEU A 6 14.21 5.39 7.16
N ILE A 7 14.43 5.01 8.42
CA ILE A 7 14.60 3.59 8.79
C ILE A 7 13.20 2.97 8.96
N PRO A 8 12.84 1.92 8.21
CA PRO A 8 11.53 1.30 8.34
C PRO A 8 11.45 0.48 9.64
N SER A 9 10.35 0.63 10.40
CA SER A 9 10.09 -0.21 11.58
C SER A 9 9.71 -1.65 11.24
N ALA A 10 9.22 -1.88 10.01
CA ALA A 10 8.91 -3.22 9.48
C ALA A 10 9.07 -3.23 7.96
N SER A 11 9.57 -4.34 7.40
CA SER A 11 9.76 -4.53 5.97
C SER A 11 9.57 -6.00 5.57
N GLU A 12 8.89 -6.22 4.45
CA GLU A 12 8.63 -7.56 3.90
C GLU A 12 8.84 -7.55 2.39
N PRO A 13 9.30 -8.67 1.79
CA PRO A 13 9.38 -8.80 0.34
C PRO A 13 8.04 -8.56 -0.37
N ALA A 14 8.10 -8.32 -1.68
CA ALA A 14 6.91 -8.11 -2.48
C ALA A 14 6.16 -9.42 -2.76
N TYR A 15 5.18 -9.75 -1.91
CA TYR A 15 4.24 -10.86 -2.13
C TYR A 15 2.87 -10.57 -1.48
N TYR A 16 1.90 -11.45 -1.74
CA TYR A 16 0.63 -11.50 -1.03
C TYR A 16 0.25 -12.95 -0.69
N TYR A 17 -0.64 -13.13 0.27
CA TYR A 17 -1.18 -14.45 0.60
C TYR A 17 -2.40 -14.76 -0.26
N SER A 18 -2.40 -15.92 -0.92
CA SER A 18 -3.56 -16.46 -1.61
C SER A 18 -4.66 -16.88 -0.62
N ARG A 19 -5.85 -17.22 -1.14
CA ARG A 19 -6.94 -17.76 -0.31
C ARG A 19 -6.52 -19.04 0.45
N ASN A 20 -5.58 -19.80 -0.11
CA ASN A 20 -5.03 -21.04 0.47
C ASN A 20 -3.75 -20.78 1.28
N ASN A 21 -3.47 -19.52 1.66
CA ASN A 21 -2.31 -19.12 2.47
C ASN A 21 -0.94 -19.34 1.80
N HIS A 22 -0.90 -19.50 0.47
CA HIS A 22 0.36 -19.57 -0.27
C HIS A 22 0.90 -18.16 -0.54
N ARG A 23 2.21 -17.97 -0.45
CA ARG A 23 2.87 -16.70 -0.79
C ARG A 23 3.01 -16.61 -2.30
N ILE A 24 2.37 -15.60 -2.89
CA ILE A 24 2.45 -15.32 -4.33
C ILE A 24 3.29 -14.05 -4.52
N PRO A 25 4.47 -14.11 -5.17
CA PRO A 25 5.31 -12.95 -5.38
C PRO A 25 4.63 -11.91 -6.29
N ILE A 26 4.92 -10.64 -6.05
CA ILE A 26 4.49 -9.50 -6.86
C ILE A 26 5.73 -8.83 -7.44
N LEU A 27 5.83 -8.76 -8.77
CA LEU A 27 6.90 -8.03 -9.43
C LEU A 27 6.56 -6.53 -9.48
N LEU A 28 7.09 -5.75 -8.53
CA LEU A 28 6.81 -4.30 -8.44
C LEU A 28 7.22 -3.51 -9.70
N ARG A 29 8.16 -4.04 -10.48
CA ARG A 29 8.67 -3.41 -11.72
C ARG A 29 7.86 -3.78 -12.97
N SER A 30 6.78 -4.56 -12.87
CA SER A 30 6.01 -4.99 -14.04
C SER A 30 5.20 -3.87 -14.69
N GLY A 31 4.98 -2.77 -13.95
CA GLY A 31 4.06 -1.69 -14.33
C GLY A 31 2.58 -2.05 -14.14
N ASP A 32 2.28 -3.25 -13.65
CA ASP A 32 0.89 -3.64 -13.36
C ASP A 32 0.38 -2.89 -12.12
N PRO A 33 -0.88 -2.40 -12.13
CA PRO A 33 -1.45 -1.74 -10.97
C PRO A 33 -1.52 -2.69 -9.75
N ILE A 34 -1.07 -2.18 -8.61
CA ILE A 34 -1.14 -2.87 -7.32
C ILE A 34 -2.14 -2.11 -6.44
N ARG A 35 -2.96 -2.86 -5.71
CA ARG A 35 -3.83 -2.32 -4.66
C ARG A 35 -3.21 -2.60 -3.30
N ALA A 36 -3.24 -1.59 -2.43
CA ALA A 36 -2.78 -1.70 -1.04
C ALA A 36 -3.88 -1.26 -0.07
N TRP A 37 -3.84 -1.82 1.13
CA TRP A 37 -4.70 -1.47 2.25
C TRP A 37 -3.84 -1.23 3.48
N VAL A 38 -4.18 -0.20 4.24
CA VAL A 38 -3.63 0.08 5.55
C VAL A 38 -4.82 0.23 6.49
N ASP A 39 -4.97 -0.72 7.41
CA ASP A 39 -5.99 -0.64 8.45
C ASP A 39 -5.32 -0.46 9.80
N TYR A 40 -5.93 0.36 10.64
CA TYR A 40 -5.53 0.51 12.03
C TYR A 40 -6.70 0.19 12.94
N SER A 41 -6.46 -0.64 13.96
CA SER A 41 -7.38 -0.85 15.07
C SER A 41 -6.82 -0.17 16.31
N SER A 42 -7.51 0.85 16.83
CA SER A 42 -7.13 1.52 18.08
C SER A 42 -7.32 0.62 19.29
N GLN A 43 -8.29 -0.30 19.24
CA GLN A 43 -8.53 -1.29 20.31
C GLN A 43 -7.38 -2.30 20.41
N GLU A 44 -6.85 -2.76 19.27
CA GLU A 44 -5.71 -3.69 19.23
C GLU A 44 -4.36 -2.96 19.23
N MET A 45 -4.34 -1.62 19.06
CA MET A 45 -3.16 -0.82 18.76
C MET A 45 -2.31 -1.46 17.65
N LEU A 46 -2.95 -1.84 16.54
CA LEU A 46 -2.34 -2.70 15.54
C LEU A 46 -2.58 -2.15 14.13
N ILE A 47 -1.49 -1.91 13.39
CA ILE A 47 -1.52 -1.65 11.96
C ILE A 47 -1.44 -2.97 11.20
N LYS A 48 -2.31 -3.13 10.21
CA LYS A 48 -2.27 -4.23 9.24
C LYS A 48 -2.10 -3.65 7.84
N VAL A 49 -1.05 -4.07 7.13
CA VAL A 49 -0.78 -3.69 5.75
C VAL A 49 -0.99 -4.90 4.86
N SER A 50 -1.84 -4.75 3.84
CA SER A 50 -2.08 -5.77 2.81
C SER A 50 -1.82 -5.18 1.44
N LYS A 51 -1.43 -6.03 0.49
CA LYS A 51 -1.33 -5.66 -0.92
C LYS A 51 -1.70 -6.84 -1.82
N SER A 52 -2.14 -6.55 -3.04
CA SER A 52 -2.39 -7.55 -4.09
C SER A 52 -2.41 -6.88 -5.47
N PRO A 53 -2.28 -7.65 -6.56
CA PRO A 53 -2.57 -7.13 -7.90
C PRO A 53 -4.00 -6.56 -7.99
N LEU A 54 -4.20 -5.53 -8.82
CA LEU A 54 -5.53 -4.97 -9.04
C LEU A 54 -6.51 -6.05 -9.55
N GLY A 55 -7.73 -6.05 -9.01
CA GLY A 55 -8.75 -7.06 -9.31
C GLY A 55 -8.69 -8.30 -8.41
N VAL A 56 -7.59 -8.52 -7.68
CA VAL A 56 -7.51 -9.56 -6.65
C VAL A 56 -8.09 -9.02 -5.33
N PRO A 57 -9.05 -9.71 -4.69
CA PRO A 57 -9.59 -9.30 -3.40
C PRO A 57 -8.52 -9.15 -2.32
N LYS A 58 -8.79 -8.33 -1.30
CA LYS A 58 -7.89 -8.15 -0.16
C LYS A 58 -7.52 -9.50 0.47
N PRO A 59 -6.22 -9.81 0.60
CA PRO A 59 -5.77 -11.03 1.28
C PRO A 59 -6.30 -11.10 2.71
N ARG A 60 -6.74 -12.29 3.14
CA ARG A 60 -7.18 -12.53 4.52
C ARG A 60 -6.03 -12.35 5.52
N ARG A 61 -4.83 -12.78 5.12
CA ARG A 61 -3.62 -12.61 5.90
C ARG A 61 -2.90 -11.34 5.44
N PRO A 62 -2.65 -10.37 6.32
CA PRO A 62 -1.90 -9.18 5.97
C PRO A 62 -0.44 -9.54 5.66
N LEU A 63 0.22 -8.68 4.90
CA LEU A 63 1.65 -8.78 4.66
C LEU A 63 2.43 -8.39 5.92
N ILE A 64 2.04 -7.28 6.55
CA ILE A 64 2.65 -6.77 7.78
C ILE A 64 1.55 -6.60 8.83
N SER A 65 1.81 -7.07 10.03
CA SER A 65 1.07 -6.74 11.24
C SER A 65 2.05 -6.12 12.23
N PHE A 66 1.85 -4.85 12.59
CA PHE A 66 2.82 -4.11 13.41
C PHE A 66 2.11 -3.41 14.59
N PRO A 67 2.44 -3.79 15.84
CA PRO A 67 1.86 -3.17 17.02
C PRO A 67 2.40 -1.75 17.19
N ILE A 68 1.50 -0.78 17.24
CA ILE A 68 1.83 0.63 17.44
C ILE A 68 0.63 1.40 18.01
N ASP A 69 0.88 2.19 19.03
CA ASP A 69 -0.04 3.22 19.48
C ASP A 69 0.15 4.47 18.61
N LEU A 70 -0.85 4.79 17.78
CA LEU A 70 -0.76 5.95 16.88
C LEU A 70 -0.82 7.29 17.62
N SER A 71 -1.32 7.33 18.86
CA SER A 71 -1.34 8.57 19.66
C SER A 71 0.06 9.04 20.04
N LEU A 72 1.06 8.15 19.99
CA LEU A 72 2.46 8.47 20.28
C LEU A 72 3.20 9.09 19.10
N VAL A 73 2.62 9.06 17.89
CA VAL A 73 3.29 9.46 16.64
C VAL A 73 2.48 10.41 15.79
N LEU A 74 1.17 10.55 16.03
CA LEU A 74 0.29 11.47 15.33
C LEU A 74 -0.23 12.55 16.27
N ASP A 75 -0.18 13.80 15.81
CA ASP A 75 -0.89 14.90 16.44
C ASP A 75 -2.40 14.81 16.18
N GLU A 76 -3.18 15.59 16.94
CA GLU A 76 -4.64 15.69 16.79
C GLU A 76 -5.05 16.04 15.34
N TYR A 77 -4.25 16.89 14.69
CA TYR A 77 -4.45 17.30 13.31
C TYR A 77 -3.22 16.97 12.46
N MET A 78 -3.41 16.09 11.48
CA MET A 78 -2.37 15.60 10.59
C MET A 78 -2.86 15.57 9.15
N TYR A 79 -1.97 15.91 8.22
CA TYR A 79 -2.22 15.71 6.79
C TYR A 79 -1.98 14.25 6.41
N ARG A 80 -2.77 13.78 5.43
CA ARG A 80 -2.69 12.41 4.91
C ARG A 80 -2.42 12.50 3.42
N GLY A 81 -1.52 11.67 2.93
CA GLY A 81 -1.12 11.68 1.53
C GLY A 81 -0.03 10.67 1.25
N PHE A 82 0.59 10.83 0.08
CA PHE A 82 1.65 9.96 -0.39
C PHE A 82 2.92 10.78 -0.59
N SER A 83 4.06 10.16 -0.33
CA SER A 83 5.37 10.68 -0.69
C SER A 83 6.14 9.57 -1.39
N ALA A 84 6.87 9.92 -2.45
CA ALA A 84 7.69 9.00 -3.21
C ALA A 84 8.96 9.70 -3.67
N SER A 85 10.03 8.92 -3.84
CA SER A 85 11.30 9.38 -4.36
C SER A 85 11.77 8.43 -5.44
N THR A 86 12.35 8.97 -6.50
CA THR A 86 13.07 8.20 -7.50
C THR A 86 14.53 8.16 -7.06
N GLY A 87 15.03 6.97 -6.72
CA GLY A 87 16.47 6.78 -6.50
C GLY A 87 17.26 6.93 -7.80
N LEU A 88 18.41 6.26 -7.90
CA LEU A 88 19.27 6.26 -9.11
C LEU A 88 18.59 5.67 -10.37
N ILE A 89 17.44 5.02 -10.19
CA ILE A 89 16.64 4.39 -11.25
C ILE A 89 15.38 5.21 -11.52
N THR A 90 15.10 5.45 -12.80
CA THR A 90 13.87 6.12 -13.24
C THR A 90 12.67 5.24 -12.91
N ALA A 91 11.81 5.71 -12.00
CA ALA A 91 10.58 5.05 -11.62
C ALA A 91 9.45 6.08 -11.57
N SER A 92 8.31 5.79 -12.19
CA SER A 92 7.11 6.61 -12.03
C SER A 92 6.27 6.06 -10.89
N HIS A 93 5.88 6.94 -9.96
CA HIS A 93 5.02 6.59 -8.83
C HIS A 93 3.66 7.26 -9.04
N ASN A 94 2.67 6.48 -9.48
CA ASN A 94 1.35 6.99 -9.83
C ASN A 94 0.30 6.43 -8.87
N VAL A 95 -0.46 7.32 -8.24
CA VAL A 95 -1.65 6.96 -7.44
C VAL A 95 -2.86 7.10 -8.34
N HIS A 96 -3.40 5.99 -8.83
CA HIS A 96 -4.57 6.01 -9.71
C HIS A 96 -5.90 6.20 -8.97
N GLY A 97 -5.91 6.06 -7.64
CA GLY A 97 -7.08 6.25 -6.81
C GLY A 97 -6.79 5.91 -5.36
N TRP A 98 -7.49 6.57 -4.44
CA TRP A 98 -7.40 6.32 -3.00
C TRP A 98 -8.73 6.68 -2.33
N SER A 99 -9.01 6.03 -1.20
CA SER A 99 -10.16 6.31 -0.36
C SER A 99 -9.74 6.16 1.10
N ILE A 100 -10.40 6.90 1.98
CA ILE A 100 -10.07 6.90 3.40
C ILE A 100 -11.34 7.01 4.24
N SER A 101 -11.33 6.35 5.39
CA SER A 101 -12.35 6.45 6.42
C SER A 101 -11.68 6.47 7.79
N ILE A 102 -12.23 7.26 8.71
CA ILE A 102 -11.77 7.45 10.09
C ILE A 102 -12.98 7.33 11.00
N GLY A 103 -12.80 6.84 12.23
CA GLY A 103 -13.90 6.67 13.18
C GLY A 103 -14.66 5.36 13.05
N GLY A 104 -13.99 4.29 12.60
CA GLY A 104 -14.54 2.92 12.60
C GLY A 104 -15.33 2.52 11.35
N GLY A 105 -15.54 3.43 10.39
CA GLY A 105 -16.12 3.10 9.09
C GLY A 105 -15.13 2.41 8.13
N LYS A 106 -15.63 1.61 7.19
CA LYS A 106 -14.82 1.06 6.09
C LYS A 106 -14.68 2.11 4.97
N ALA A 107 -13.46 2.35 4.50
CA ALA A 107 -13.23 3.18 3.31
C ALA A 107 -13.94 2.60 2.08
N GLN A 108 -14.42 3.47 1.18
CA GLN A 108 -15.08 3.05 -0.05
C GLN A 108 -14.14 2.20 -0.90
N ASP A 109 -14.59 1.03 -1.35
CA ASP A 109 -13.77 0.20 -2.24
C ASP A 109 -13.58 0.89 -3.59
N LEU A 110 -12.33 0.97 -4.06
CA LEU A 110 -12.02 1.48 -5.38
C LEU A 110 -12.54 0.50 -6.45
N ASN A 111 -13.28 0.99 -7.43
CA ASN A 111 -13.72 0.17 -8.57
C ASN A 111 -12.53 -0.10 -9.51
N PRO A 112 -12.05 -1.35 -9.64
CA PRO A 112 -10.91 -1.68 -10.50
C PRO A 112 -11.09 -1.27 -11.97
N THR A 113 -12.32 -1.30 -12.50
CA THR A 113 -12.57 -0.99 -13.91
C THR A 113 -12.53 0.50 -14.24
N LYS A 114 -12.63 1.35 -13.21
CA LYS A 114 -12.55 2.81 -13.34
C LYS A 114 -11.14 3.35 -13.10
N VAL A 115 -10.17 2.48 -12.81
CA VAL A 115 -8.78 2.87 -12.56
C VAL A 115 -8.09 3.08 -13.91
N PRO A 116 -7.53 4.27 -14.19
CA PRO A 116 -6.73 4.48 -15.39
C PRO A 116 -5.58 3.48 -15.44
N THR A 117 -5.45 2.78 -16.58
CA THR A 117 -4.29 1.90 -16.81
C THR A 117 -3.27 2.71 -17.60
N LEU A 118 -2.03 2.76 -17.13
CA LEU A 118 -0.95 3.33 -17.92
C LEU A 118 -0.66 2.39 -19.09
N GLU A 119 -0.68 2.91 -20.30
CA GLU A 119 -0.27 2.11 -21.45
C GLU A 119 1.18 1.67 -21.27
N LYS A 120 1.41 0.36 -21.30
CA LYS A 120 2.76 -0.19 -21.30
C LYS A 120 3.38 0.22 -22.63
N LYS A 121 4.32 1.17 -22.62
CA LYS A 121 5.13 1.47 -23.81
C LYS A 121 5.73 0.16 -24.30
N LYS A 122 5.41 -0.24 -25.53
CA LYS A 122 6.04 -1.39 -26.20
C LYS A 122 7.55 -1.18 -26.13
N LYS A 123 8.28 -2.17 -25.60
CA LYS A 123 9.72 -2.27 -25.86
C LYS A 123 9.86 -2.37 -27.37
N ILE A 124 10.47 -1.37 -28.00
CA ILE A 124 11.02 -1.52 -29.33
C ILE A 124 12.23 -2.45 -29.12
N SER A 125 12.05 -3.72 -29.44
CA SER A 125 13.13 -4.70 -29.57
C SER A 125 13.50 -4.83 -31.03
#